data_AF-A0A2N6E922-F1
#
_entry.id   AF-A0A2N6E922-F1
#
_cell.length_a   1.000
_cell.length_b   1.000
_cell.length_c   1.000
_cell.angle_alpha   90.00
_cell.angle_beta   90.00
_cell.angle_gamma   90.00
#
_symmetry.space_group_name_H-M   'P 1'
#
loop_
_entity.id
_entity.type
_entity.pdbx_description
1 polymer ?
#
loop_
_entity_poly.entity_id
_entity_poly.type
_entity_poly.pdbx_seq_one_letter_code
_entity_poly.pdbx_strand_id
1 'polypeptide(L)' 'MNRQEVDKVCMDVNFGKIREVEHTITHQHGRILSCQDGYLEVQTGNRMQRWAGSNCEKS' A
#
# COMPACT_ATOMS: atom_id res chain seq x y z
N MET A 1 0.68 -9.18 -1.75
CA MET A 1 -0.25 -9.47 -0.65
C MET A 1 -1.48 -10.13 -1.23
N ASN A 2 -2.15 -10.97 -0.46
CA ASN A 2 -3.46 -11.49 -0.88
C ASN A 2 -4.57 -10.44 -0.64
N ARG A 3 -5.76 -10.68 -1.17
CA ARG A 3 -6.90 -9.74 -1.06
C ARG A 3 -7.28 -9.40 0.38
N GLN A 4 -7.34 -10.40 1.27
CA GLN A 4 -7.71 -10.19 2.68
C GLN A 4 -6.70 -9.29 3.40
N GLU A 5 -5.42 -9.43 3.07
CA GLU A 5 -4.37 -8.58 3.62
C GLU A 5 -4.47 -7.14 3.14
N VAL A 6 -4.76 -6.94 1.85
CA VAL A 6 -5.01 -5.61 1.27
C VAL A 6 -6.22 -4.98 1.98
N ASP A 7 -7.34 -5.70 2.11
CA ASP A 7 -8.54 -5.19 2.78
C ASP A 7 -8.27 -4.76 4.23
N LYS A 8 -7.49 -5.54 4.98
CA LYS A 8 -7.10 -5.21 6.36
C LYS A 8 -6.24 -3.94 6.43
N VAL A 9 -5.24 -3.84 5.55
CA VAL A 9 -4.37 -2.67 5.46
C VAL A 9 -5.17 -1.42 5.10
N CYS A 10 -6.11 -1.54 4.17
CA CYS A 10 -6.97 -0.43 3.76
C CYS A 10 -7.93 0.02 4.87
N MET A 11 -8.48 -0.93 5.65
CA MET A 11 -9.23 -0.57 6.86
C MET A 11 -8.37 0.22 7.84
N ASP A 12 -7.15 -0.24 8.14
CA ASP A 12 -6.25 0.47 9.04
C ASP A 12 -5.94 1.89 8.57
N VAL A 13 -5.66 2.08 7.27
CA VAL A 13 -5.41 3.40 6.67
C VAL A 13 -6.65 4.30 6.76
N ASN A 14 -7.84 3.76 6.50
CA ASN A 14 -9.11 4.51 6.65
C ASN A 14 -9.38 4.94 8.10
N PHE A 15 -8.87 4.19 9.09
CA PHE A 15 -8.89 4.59 10.50
C PHE A 15 -7.76 5.55 10.88
N GLY A 16 -6.99 6.05 9.91
CA GLY A 16 -5.89 6.99 10.11
C GLY A 16 -4.58 6.34 10.59
N LYS A 17 -4.48 5.01 10.56
CA LYS A 17 -3.22 4.34 10.90
C LYS A 17 -2.24 4.43 9.74
N ILE A 18 -0.96 4.64 10.08
CA ILE A 18 0.12 4.62 9.11
C ILE A 18 0.45 3.16 8.77
N ARG A 19 0.47 2.85 7.48
CA ARG A 19 0.88 1.57 6.93
C ARG A 19 1.92 1.78 5.85
N GLU A 20 2.96 0.96 5.88
CA GLU A 20 4.04 0.96 4.91
C GLU A 20 4.08 -0.39 4.19
N VAL A 21 4.47 -0.34 2.93
CA VAL A 21 4.57 -1.51 2.05
C VAL A 21 5.82 -1.43 1.21
N GLU A 22 6.35 -2.58 0.84
CA GLU A 22 7.36 -2.72 -0.18
C GLU A 22 6.70 -3.18 -1.49
N HIS A 23 7.05 -2.57 -2.61
CA HIS A 23 6.66 -3.03 -3.93
C HIS A 23 7.56 -4.19 -4.37
N THR A 24 7.02 -5.38 -4.53
CA THR A 24 7.77 -6.64 -4.70
C THR A 24 8.54 -6.73 -6.02
N ILE A 25 8.27 -5.86 -6.99
CA ILE A 25 8.96 -5.85 -8.30
C ILE A 25 10.11 -4.84 -8.31
N THR A 26 9.90 -3.66 -7.73
CA THR A 26 10.88 -2.55 -7.78
C THR A 26 11.65 -2.40 -6.48
N HIS A 27 11.28 -3.14 -5.43
CA HIS A 27 11.81 -3.04 -4.07
C HIS A 27 11.75 -1.62 -3.51
N GLN A 28 10.74 -0.85 -3.93
CA GLN A 28 10.51 0.48 -3.41
C GLN A 28 9.64 0.39 -2.16
N HIS A 29 10.05 1.07 -1.10
CA HIS A 29 9.25 1.22 0.10
C HIS A 29 8.42 2.49 0.01
N GLY A 30 7.19 2.43 0.50
CA GLY A 30 6.35 3.60 0.57
C GLY A 30 5.23 3.50 1.59
N ARG A 31 4.76 4.68 2.00
CA ARG A 31 3.64 4.84 2.93
C ARG A 31 2.33 4.85 2.16
N ILE A 32 1.38 4.05 2.59
CA ILE A 32 0.04 4.02 2.02
C ILE A 32 -0.73 5.26 2.49
N LEU A 33 -1.28 5.99 1.53
CA LEU A 33 -2.12 7.17 1.77
C LEU A 33 -3.60 6.83 1.66
N SER A 34 -3.96 6.00 0.69
CA SER A 34 -5.33 5.60 0.44
C SER A 34 -5.36 4.24 -0.29
N CYS A 35 -6.55 3.65 -0.37
CA CYS A 35 -6.80 2.44 -1.15
C CYS A 35 -8.00 2.62 -2.06
N GLN A 36 -7.92 2.06 -3.27
CA GLN A 36 -9.04 2.05 -4.21
C GLN A 36 -9.00 0.81 -5.11
N ASP A 37 -10.08 0.02 -5.10
CA ASP A 37 -10.30 -1.12 -6.01
C ASP A 37 -9.12 -2.11 -6.10
N GLY A 38 -8.51 -2.43 -4.95
CA GLY A 38 -7.35 -3.35 -4.88
C GLY A 38 -5.99 -2.70 -5.21
N TYR A 39 -5.98 -1.39 -5.49
CA TYR A 39 -4.78 -0.59 -5.60
C TYR A 39 -4.52 0.21 -4.32
N LEU A 40 -3.24 0.44 -4.06
CA LEU A 40 -2.72 1.26 -2.98
C LEU A 40 -2.17 2.54 -3.58
N GLU A 41 -2.62 3.70 -3.09
CA GLU A 41 -1.91 4.95 -3.32
C GLU A 41 -0.80 5.07 -2.30
N VAL A 42 0.44 5.16 -2.78
CA VAL A 42 1.63 5.05 -1.96
C VAL A 42 2.53 6.25 -2.19
N GLN A 43 3.04 6.85 -1.12
CA GLN A 43 4.04 7.90 -1.15
C GLN A 43 5.44 7.30 -0.99
N THR A 44 6.30 7.54 -1.99
CA THR A 44 7.72 7.17 -1.99
C THR A 44 8.56 8.45 -2.03
N GLY A 45 9.08 8.86 -0.87
CA GLY A 45 9.71 10.17 -0.73
C GLY A 45 8.75 11.31 -1.10
N ASN A 46 9.08 12.07 -2.15
CA ASN A 46 8.26 13.19 -2.64
C ASN A 46 7.32 12.83 -3.80
N ARG A 47 7.18 11.54 -4.13
CA ARG A 47 6.34 11.08 -5.25
C ARG A 47 5.15 10.30 -4.73
N MET A 48 4.00 10.47 -5.38
CA MET A 48 2.85 9.59 -5.21
C MET A 48 2.81 8.61 -6.37
N GLN A 49 2.54 7.35 -6.05
CA GLN A 49 2.47 6.25 -6.99
C GLN A 49 1.24 5.39 -6.67
N ARG A 50 0.77 4.66 -7.67
CA ARG A 50 -0.32 3.69 -7.50
C ARG A 50 0.21 2.30 -7.73
N TRP A 51 0.09 1.43 -6.73
CA TRP A 51 0.57 0.05 -6.79
C TRP A 51 -0.61 -0.92 -6.70
N ALA A 52 -0.55 -2.02 -7.45
CA ALA A 52 -1.49 -3.11 -7.24
C ALA A 52 -1.12 -3.81 -5.92
N GLY A 53 -2.09 -4.02 -5.01
CA GLY A 53 -1.80 -4.66 -3.72
C GLY A 53 -1.25 -6.09 -3.86
N SER A 54 -1.52 -6.75 -5.00
CA SER A 54 -0.89 -8.02 -5.36
C SER A 54 0.64 -7.94 -5.44
N ASN A 55 1.18 -6.78 -5.85
CA ASN A 55 2.60 -6.51 -6.04
C ASN A 55 3.22 -5.81 -4.83
N CYS A 56 2.58 -5.89 -3.67
CA CYS A 56 3.08 -5.28 -2.44
C CYS A 56 3.21 -6.32 -1.34
N GLU A 57 4.15 -6.12 -0.43
CA GLU A 57 4.25 -6.85 0.83
C GLU A 57 4.30 -5.87 2.01
N LYS A 58 3.95 -6.36 3.20
CA LYS A 58 4.00 -5.54 4.41
C LYS A 58 5.47 -5.32 4.77
N SER A 59 5.86 -4.06 4.93
CA SER A 59 7.18 -3.67 5.39
C SER A 59 7.27 -3.64 6.92
#